data_AF-A0A969XQP1-F1
#
_entry.id   AF-A0A969XQP1-F1
#
_cell.length_a   1.000
_cell.length_b   1.000
_cell.length_c   1.000
_cell.angle_alpha   90.00
_cell.angle_beta   90.00
_cell.angle_gamma   90.00
#
_symmetry.space_group_name_H-M   'P 1'
#
loop_
_entity.id
_entity.type
_entity.pdbx_description
1 polymer ?
#
loop_
_entity_poly.entity_id
_entity_poly.type
_entity_poly.pdbx_seq_one_letter_code
_entity_poly.pdbx_strand_id
1 'polypeptide(L)'
;MRTLRLDGPWRRIVHYPDRHLNDFCLFRDRDGVWHAIGIVGTGTWDSEQTLFHAVGDDLEAPFTPLPDVLAEPAAAGVAPQKHAPFVICREGVYHLFYRRPPG
;
A
#
# COMPACT_ATOMS: atom_id res chain seq x y z
N MET A 1 -10.30 -1.54 31.62
CA MET A 1 -10.77 -1.01 30.32
C MET A 1 -9.56 -0.57 29.52
N ARG A 2 -9.39 -1.03 28.27
CA ARG A 2 -8.38 -0.45 27.36
C ARG A 2 -8.96 0.84 26.80
N THR A 3 -8.43 1.98 27.22
CA THR A 3 -8.70 3.26 26.56
C THR A 3 -7.93 3.27 25.25
N LEU A 4 -8.61 2.98 24.14
CA LEU A 4 -8.03 3.19 22.81
C LEU A 4 -8.03 4.70 22.56
N ARG A 5 -6.85 5.32 22.69
CA ARG A 5 -6.68 6.74 22.41
C ARG A 5 -6.01 6.87 21.05
N LEU A 6 -6.70 7.55 20.12
CA LEU A 6 -6.02 8.14 18.97
C LEU A 6 -5.34 9.40 19.48
N ASP A 7 -4.01 9.42 19.46
CA ASP A 7 -3.21 10.50 20.00
C ASP A 7 -2.05 10.81 19.05
N GLY A 8 -1.70 12.08 18.98
CA GLY A 8 -0.48 12.52 18.29
C GLY A 8 0.75 12.45 19.22
N PRO A 9 1.90 12.99 18.76
CA PRO A 9 2.10 13.70 17.50
C PRO A 9 2.10 12.78 16.28
N TRP A 10 1.50 13.23 15.17
CA TRP A 10 1.48 12.49 13.90
C TRP A 10 2.84 12.52 13.22
N ARG A 11 3.22 11.40 12.57
CA ARG A 11 4.49 11.26 11.85
C ARG A 11 4.26 10.73 10.44
N ARG A 12 5.10 11.15 9.50
CA ARG A 12 5.14 10.60 8.15
C ARG A 12 6.19 9.51 8.09
N ILE A 13 5.74 8.26 7.95
CA ILE A 13 6.62 7.08 7.91
C ILE A 13 6.77 6.49 6.50
N VAL A 14 5.76 6.65 5.64
CA VAL A 14 5.86 6.33 4.21
C VAL A 14 6.00 7.63 3.43
N HIS A 15 7.01 7.72 2.56
CA HIS A 15 7.27 8.92 1.77
C HIS A 15 7.85 8.58 0.40
N TYR A 16 7.18 9.06 -0.64
CA TYR A 16 7.64 9.05 -2.02
C TYR A 16 7.59 10.49 -2.53
N PRO A 17 8.73 11.22 -2.59
CA PRO A 17 8.73 12.68 -2.80
C PRO A 17 8.09 13.10 -4.13
N ASP A 18 8.24 12.27 -5.16
CA ASP A 18 7.80 12.59 -6.53
C ASP A 18 6.51 11.84 -6.93
N ARG A 19 5.80 11.26 -5.96
CA ARG A 19 4.63 10.41 -6.25
C ARG A 19 3.47 10.75 -5.33
N HIS A 20 2.28 10.72 -5.90
CA HIS A 20 1.03 10.78 -5.16
C HIS A 20 0.73 9.41 -4.55
N LEU A 21 0.47 9.36 -3.26
CA LEU A 21 0.01 8.17 -2.55
C LEU A 21 -1.45 8.34 -2.17
N ASN A 22 -2.21 7.26 -2.29
CA ASN A 22 -3.62 7.20 -1.92
C ASN A 22 -3.86 5.93 -1.08
N ASP A 23 -5.10 5.44 -1.01
CA ASP A 23 -5.56 4.33 -0.18
C ASP A 23 -4.54 3.19 -0.07
N PHE A 24 -4.26 2.79 1.18
CA PHE A 24 -3.26 1.77 1.50
C PHE A 24 -3.80 0.76 2.51
N CYS A 25 -3.16 -0.41 2.54
CA CYS A 25 -3.26 -1.36 3.63
C CYS A 25 -1.91 -1.49 4.34
N LEU A 26 -1.99 -1.74 5.64
CA LEU A 26 -0.85 -2.01 6.50
C LEU A 26 -1.02 -3.41 7.11
N PHE A 27 0.02 -4.23 7.06
CA PHE A 27 0.04 -5.53 7.73
C PHE A 27 1.43 -5.82 8.28
N ARG A 28 1.50 -6.70 9.28
CA ARG A 28 2.76 -7.20 9.83
C ARG A 28 2.98 -8.63 9.37
N ASP A 29 4.17 -8.94 8.88
CA ASP A 29 4.51 -10.29 8.47
C ASP A 29 4.89 -11.19 9.66
N ARG A 30 5.30 -12.43 9.38
CA ARG A 30 5.68 -13.43 10.39
C ARG A 30 7.04 -13.16 11.02
N ASP A 31 7.90 -12.43 10.32
CA ASP A 31 9.23 -12.03 10.80
C ASP A 31 9.15 -10.73 11.62
N GLY A 32 7.98 -10.11 11.67
CA GLY A 32 7.69 -8.93 12.45
C GLY A 32 7.91 -7.62 11.70
N VAL A 33 8.14 -7.68 10.38
CA VAL A 33 8.29 -6.52 9.49
C VAL A 33 6.91 -5.97 9.14
N TRP A 34 6.77 -4.66 9.15
CA TRP A 34 5.57 -3.97 8.68
C TRP A 34 5.65 -3.72 7.18
N HIS A 35 4.54 -3.96 6.50
CA HIS A 35 4.37 -3.73 5.07
C HIS A 35 3.26 -2.71 4.85
N ALA A 36 3.59 -1.63 4.15
CA ALA A 36 2.62 -0.68 3.61
C ALA A 36 2.52 -0.89 2.10
N ILE A 37 1.31 -1.20 1.61
CA ILE A 37 1.00 -1.34 0.18
C ILE A 37 -0.19 -0.46 -0.13
N GLY A 38 -0.11 0.37 -1.16
CA GLY A 38 -1.21 1.28 -1.49
C GLY A 38 -1.10 1.87 -2.88
N ILE A 39 -2.14 2.59 -3.27
CA ILE A 39 -2.25 3.21 -4.60
C ILE A 39 -1.17 4.28 -4.76
N VAL A 40 -0.56 4.32 -5.95
CA VAL A 40 0.47 5.30 -6.29
C VAL A 40 0.36 5.79 -7.73
N GLY A 41 0.61 7.08 -7.94
CA GLY A 41 0.58 7.74 -9.24
C GLY A 41 1.25 9.11 -9.24
N THR A 42 0.85 9.98 -10.15
CA THR A 42 1.28 11.39 -10.27
C THR A 42 0.25 12.38 -9.74
N GLY A 43 -0.86 11.89 -9.17
CA GLY A 43 -1.95 12.71 -8.60
C GLY A 43 -3.16 12.85 -9.52
N THR A 44 -3.14 12.21 -10.68
CA THR A 44 -4.33 12.03 -11.52
C THR A 44 -4.84 10.61 -11.39
N TRP A 45 -6.14 10.43 -11.50
CA TRP A 45 -6.76 9.11 -11.39
C TRP A 45 -6.27 8.12 -12.47
N ASP A 46 -5.99 8.61 -13.69
CA ASP A 46 -5.44 7.79 -14.77
C ASP A 46 -3.98 7.36 -14.53
N SER A 47 -3.25 8.04 -13.64
CA SER A 47 -1.85 7.71 -13.33
C SER A 47 -1.70 6.58 -12.31
N GLU A 48 -2.79 6.18 -11.63
CA GLU A 48 -2.81 5.21 -10.54
C GLU A 48 -2.69 3.75 -11.03
N GLN A 49 -1.60 3.49 -11.75
CA GLN A 49 -1.35 2.27 -12.51
C GLN A 49 -0.70 1.15 -11.74
N THR A 50 -0.37 1.35 -10.47
CA THR A 50 0.37 0.38 -9.68
C THR A 50 0.14 0.59 -8.20
N LEU A 51 0.80 -0.22 -7.37
CA LEU A 51 0.77 -0.10 -5.93
C LEU A 51 2.20 0.10 -5.43
N PHE A 52 2.42 1.12 -4.60
CA PHE A 52 3.68 1.26 -3.89
C PHE A 52 3.82 0.10 -2.90
N HIS A 53 5.05 -0.24 -2.55
CA HIS A 53 5.35 -1.17 -1.47
C HIS A 53 6.49 -0.58 -0.64
N ALA A 54 6.29 -0.42 0.66
CA ALA A 54 7.35 -0.04 1.58
C ALA A 54 7.34 -0.93 2.81
N VAL A 55 8.52 -1.14 3.40
CA VAL A 55 8.69 -1.98 4.60
C VAL A 55 9.37 -1.23 5.73
N GLY A 56 9.06 -1.57 6.97
CA GLY A 56 9.71 -1.00 8.15
C GLY A 56 9.63 -1.92 9.36
N ASP A 57 10.62 -1.84 10.23
CA ASP A 57 10.65 -2.64 11.46
C ASP A 57 9.81 -2.00 12.59
N ASP A 58 9.50 -0.70 12.46
CA ASP A 58 8.82 0.12 13.46
C ASP A 58 7.85 1.11 12.79
N LEU A 59 6.65 1.29 13.38
CA LEU A 59 5.64 2.26 12.96
C LEU A 59 6.00 3.71 13.31
N GLU A 60 7.09 3.93 14.05
CA GLU A 60 7.62 5.26 14.36
C GLU A 60 8.78 5.69 13.46
N ALA A 61 9.36 4.77 12.69
CA ALA A 61 10.53 4.99 11.84
C ALA A 61 10.14 5.11 10.36
N PRO A 62 10.96 5.78 9.52
CA PRO A 62 10.75 5.79 8.08
C PRO A 62 10.79 4.39 7.49
N PHE A 63 9.83 4.09 6.60
CA PHE A 63 9.80 2.85 5.85
C PHE A 63 10.75 2.94 4.65
N THR A 64 11.36 1.81 4.30
CA THR A 64 12.19 1.64 3.11
C THR A 64 11.29 1.32 1.90
N PRO A 65 11.30 2.14 0.84
CA PRO A 65 10.61 1.83 -0.41
C PRO A 65 11.16 0.55 -1.05
N LEU A 66 10.25 -0.24 -1.61
CA LEU A 66 10.52 -1.41 -2.45
C LEU A 66 9.96 -1.14 -3.87
N PRO A 67 10.30 -1.99 -4.85
CA PRO A 67 9.67 -1.92 -6.16
C PRO A 67 8.14 -1.98 -6.08
N ASP A 68 7.47 -1.30 -7.01
CA ASP A 68 6.02 -1.34 -7.09
C ASP A 68 5.50 -2.77 -7.33
N VAL A 69 4.36 -3.10 -6.72
CA VAL A 69 3.84 -4.47 -6.71
C VAL A 69 3.36 -4.92 -8.10
N LEU A 70 2.76 -4.00 -8.86
CA LEU A 70 2.16 -4.32 -10.15
C LEU A 70 3.07 -3.77 -11.25
N ALA A 71 4.00 -4.61 -11.71
CA ALA A 71 4.96 -4.25 -12.76
C ALA A 71 4.33 -4.22 -14.16
N GLU A 72 3.21 -4.92 -14.35
CA GLU A 72 2.53 -4.99 -15.64
C GLU A 72 1.53 -3.85 -15.81
N PRO A 73 1.50 -3.20 -16.99
CA PRO A 73 0.49 -2.19 -17.30
C PRO A 73 -0.91 -2.80 -17.30
N ALA A 74 -1.94 -1.94 -17.22
CA ALA A 74 -3.30 -2.38 -17.47
C ALA A 74 -3.40 -3.02 -18.87
N ALA A 75 -4.22 -4.06 -19.00
CA ALA A 75 -4.49 -4.67 -20.30
C ALA A 75 -5.12 -3.64 -21.24
N ALA A 76 -4.91 -3.80 -22.56
CA ALA A 76 -5.47 -2.90 -23.55
C ALA A 76 -6.99 -2.76 -23.41
N GLY A 77 -7.49 -1.53 -23.37
CA GLY A 77 -8.92 -1.23 -23.19
C GLY A 77 -9.44 -1.36 -21.75
N VAL A 78 -8.59 -1.72 -20.80
CA VAL A 78 -8.95 -1.74 -19.37
C VAL A 78 -8.61 -0.39 -18.77
N ALA A 79 -9.61 0.23 -18.16
CA ALA A 79 -9.42 1.49 -17.49
C ALA A 79 -8.43 1.28 -16.34
N PRO A 80 -7.49 2.20 -16.13
CA PRO A 80 -6.19 1.80 -15.66
C PRO A 80 -6.18 1.87 -14.09
N GLN A 81 -7.37 1.70 -13.51
CA GLN A 81 -7.75 2.07 -12.15
C GLN A 81 -7.58 0.91 -11.18
N LYS A 82 -7.37 1.28 -9.92
CA LYS A 82 -7.27 0.34 -8.80
C LYS A 82 -8.02 0.90 -7.60
N HIS A 83 -8.57 0.00 -6.80
CA HIS A 83 -9.09 0.37 -5.48
C HIS A 83 -8.18 -0.15 -4.38
N ALA A 84 -8.42 0.37 -3.17
CA ALA A 84 -7.69 0.07 -1.95
C ALA A 84 -7.35 -1.43 -1.84
N PRO A 85 -6.06 -1.78 -1.65
CA PRO A 85 -5.67 -3.16 -1.44
C PRO A 85 -6.09 -3.65 -0.05
N PHE A 86 -6.17 -4.96 0.12
CA PHE A 86 -6.15 -5.63 1.41
C PHE A 86 -5.37 -6.94 1.33
N VAL A 87 -4.82 -7.40 2.46
CA VAL A 87 -3.98 -8.60 2.51
C VAL A 87 -4.55 -9.61 3.50
N ILE A 88 -4.59 -10.88 3.10
CA ILE A 88 -4.90 -12.01 3.98
C ILE A 88 -3.70 -12.96 4.01
N CYS A 89 -3.24 -13.32 5.21
CA CYS A 89 -2.27 -14.40 5.38
C CYS A 89 -2.99 -15.74 5.52
N ARG A 90 -2.68 -16.70 4.67
CA ARG A 90 -3.15 -18.09 4.77
C ARG A 90 -1.98 -19.04 4.55
N GLU A 91 -1.78 -19.97 5.49
CA GLU A 91 -0.76 -21.03 5.37
C GLU A 91 0.68 -20.51 5.11
N GLY A 92 0.98 -19.27 5.53
CA GLY A 92 2.28 -18.63 5.32
C GLY A 92 2.42 -17.82 4.05
N VAL A 93 1.36 -17.75 3.26
CA VAL A 93 1.30 -16.95 2.05
C VAL A 93 0.46 -15.70 2.30
N TYR A 94 0.97 -14.55 1.89
CA TYR A 94 0.27 -13.26 1.95
C TYR A 94 -0.42 -13.02 0.60
N HIS A 95 -1.74 -13.12 0.59
CA HIS A 95 -2.57 -12.89 -0.59
C HIS A 95 -3.01 -11.44 -0.63
N LEU A 96 -2.54 -10.70 -1.62
CA LEU A 96 -2.99 -9.34 -1.92
C LEU A 96 -4.27 -9.38 -2.76
N PHE A 97 -5.31 -8.74 -2.27
CA PHE A 97 -6.57 -8.52 -2.97
C PHE A 97 -6.70 -7.05 -3.28
N TYR A 98 -7.13 -6.75 -4.50
CA TYR A 98 -7.42 -5.40 -4.96
C TYR A 98 -8.37 -5.50 -6.15
N ARG A 99 -9.07 -4.43 -6.47
CA ARG A 99 -9.99 -4.37 -7.61
C ARG A 99 -9.35 -3.63 -8.77
N ARG A 100 -9.46 -4.17 -10.00
CA ARG A 100 -9.25 -3.46 -11.27
C ARG A 100 -10.59 -3.40 -12.02
N PRO A 101 -11.10 -2.23 -12.42
CA PRO A 101 -12.31 -2.11 -13.24
C PRO A 101 -12.10 -2.64 -14.67
N PRO A 102 -13.15 -3.06 -15.42
CA PRO A 102 -14.56 -3.09 -15.05
C PRO A 102 -14.97 -4.48 -14.55
N GLY A 103 -15.15 -4.61 -13.24
CA GLY A 103 -15.64 -5.77 -12.50
C GLY A 103 -15.98 -5.34 -11.08
#